data_AF-A0ABD5XKC8-F1
#
_entry.id   AF-A0ABD5XKC8-F1
#
_cell.length_a   1.000
_cell.length_b   1.000
_cell.length_c   1.000
_cell.angle_alpha   90.00
_cell.angle_beta   90.00
_cell.angle_gamma   90.00
#
_symmetry.space_group_name_H-M   'P 1'
#
loop_
_entity.id
_entity.type
_entity.pdbx_description
1 polymer ?
#
loop_
_entity_poly.entity_id
_entity_poly.type
_entity_poly.pdbx_seq_one_letter_code
_entity_poly.pdbx_strand_id
1 'polypeptide(L)'
;MYVDIGNALDGDLGLAREDLDALDGRVADAHERIARGRADSEHGYAALNLPETCDPDAIRTAAAGFDPDHLLTVGIGGSALGAATLTDALGGDLDCRYLDNVDPVWVASILAGVDLSSTVVNVVSRSGTTAETLSNFLVVREAMEAAGVDWTERTVVTTGASGNLRAMADQHDLPALDVPDGVPGRFSALSTVGLFAAELAGADLDALLAGAAAEADRLAGSLYESPAYAYGATTYALAERGAVTNAVMPYAESLERFAEWFAQLWAESLGKDEHGQTPARALGATDQHSQLQLYRAGPADKLVTLVRPREADDVAIPETDLEGLSYLGGSSLGELLDAEFRATEASLAAAGRENVRVELDRVDEHGLGELLYGMEAATVLYGELAGVSTFTQPAVEWGKNAARGLLGGGDFPEADAVSEKRRLEVE
;
A
#
# COMPACT_ATOMS: atom_id res chain seq x y z
N MET A 1 -7.49 -3.45 -14.23
CA MET A 1 -6.03 -3.26 -14.41
C MET A 1 -5.51 -3.95 -15.68
N TYR A 2 -4.40 -3.47 -16.25
CA TYR A 2 -3.68 -4.08 -17.39
C TYR A 2 -2.21 -4.30 -17.03
N VAL A 3 -1.63 -5.41 -17.48
CA VAL A 3 -0.22 -5.75 -17.21
C VAL A 3 0.46 -6.16 -18.51
N ASP A 4 1.59 -5.53 -18.81
CA ASP A 4 2.47 -5.87 -19.92
C ASP A 4 3.82 -6.34 -19.37
N ILE A 5 4.08 -7.63 -19.58
CA ILE A 5 5.29 -8.33 -19.13
C ILE A 5 6.31 -8.52 -20.26
N GLY A 6 6.10 -7.92 -21.44
CA GLY A 6 6.94 -8.17 -22.61
C GLY A 6 8.41 -7.81 -22.38
N ASN A 7 8.68 -6.70 -21.70
CA ASN A 7 10.04 -6.25 -21.37
C ASN A 7 10.65 -6.96 -20.14
N ALA A 8 9.93 -7.87 -19.50
CA ALA A 8 10.49 -8.76 -18.49
C ALA A 8 11.14 -10.00 -19.14
N LEU A 9 10.85 -10.27 -20.41
CA LEU A 9 11.39 -11.38 -21.17
C LEU A 9 12.71 -11.01 -21.84
N ASP A 10 13.59 -12.00 -21.97
CA ASP A 10 14.86 -11.91 -22.71
C ASP A 10 15.79 -10.76 -22.26
N GLY A 11 15.65 -10.31 -21.00
CA GLY A 11 16.55 -9.39 -20.32
C GLY A 11 17.84 -10.05 -19.80
N ASP A 12 18.63 -9.32 -19.01
CA ASP A 12 19.89 -9.77 -18.41
C ASP A 12 19.71 -10.97 -17.46
N LEU A 13 18.54 -11.11 -16.83
CA LEU A 13 18.16 -12.23 -15.96
C LEU A 13 17.65 -13.45 -16.75
N GLY A 14 17.49 -13.31 -18.08
CA GLY A 14 17.27 -14.41 -19.01
C GLY A 14 15.96 -15.17 -18.80
N LEU A 15 14.90 -14.51 -18.34
CA LEU A 15 13.56 -15.10 -18.30
C LEU A 15 13.01 -15.24 -19.73
N ALA A 16 12.78 -16.47 -20.19
CA ALA A 16 12.21 -16.74 -21.50
C ALA A 16 10.70 -17.01 -21.39
N ARG A 17 9.99 -16.89 -22.52
CA ARG A 17 8.55 -17.23 -22.56
C ARG A 17 8.29 -18.68 -22.17
N GLU A 18 9.15 -19.60 -22.59
CA GLU A 18 9.03 -21.02 -22.28
C GLU A 18 9.12 -21.30 -20.77
N ASP A 19 9.81 -20.44 -20.02
CA ASP A 19 9.85 -20.53 -18.55
C ASP A 19 8.49 -20.17 -17.93
N LEU A 20 7.81 -19.15 -18.48
CA LEU A 20 6.45 -18.80 -18.05
C LEU A 20 5.43 -19.87 -18.48
N ASP A 21 5.57 -20.43 -19.68
CA ASP A 21 4.73 -21.55 -20.12
C ASP A 21 4.88 -22.78 -19.20
N ALA A 22 6.10 -23.05 -18.72
CA ALA A 22 6.35 -24.12 -17.75
C ALA A 22 5.82 -23.77 -16.34
N LEU A 23 5.81 -22.48 -15.97
CA LEU A 23 5.29 -22.00 -14.69
C LEU A 23 3.76 -21.99 -14.65
N ASP A 24 3.08 -21.83 -15.78
CA ASP A 24 1.62 -21.66 -15.86
C ASP A 24 0.84 -22.83 -15.24
N GLY A 25 1.37 -24.06 -15.31
CA GLY A 25 0.81 -25.21 -14.61
C GLY A 25 0.80 -25.04 -13.08
N ARG A 26 1.85 -24.43 -12.50
CA ARG A 26 1.89 -24.11 -11.07
C ARG A 26 0.98 -22.93 -10.71
N VAL A 27 0.75 -22.01 -11.67
CA VAL A 27 -0.22 -20.92 -11.51
C VAL A 27 -1.64 -21.50 -11.44
N ALA A 28 -1.97 -22.51 -12.24
CA ALA A 28 -3.24 -23.23 -12.15
C ALA A 28 -3.43 -23.88 -10.78
N ASP A 29 -2.42 -24.61 -10.28
CA ASP A 29 -2.46 -25.23 -8.95
C ASP A 29 -2.63 -24.19 -7.83
N ALA A 30 -1.89 -23.07 -7.91
CA ALA A 30 -2.00 -21.96 -6.98
C ALA A 30 -3.39 -21.30 -7.05
N HIS A 31 -3.96 -21.13 -8.24
CA HIS A 31 -5.32 -20.61 -8.42
C HIS A 31 -6.35 -21.50 -7.71
N GLU A 32 -6.28 -22.83 -7.86
CA GLU A 32 -7.19 -23.75 -7.16
C GLU A 32 -7.04 -23.65 -5.63
N ARG A 33 -5.80 -23.48 -5.14
CA ARG A 33 -5.51 -23.27 -3.72
C ARG A 33 -6.09 -21.96 -3.19
N ILE A 34 -5.92 -20.88 -3.94
CA ILE A 34 -6.46 -19.54 -3.63
C ILE A 34 -7.99 -19.56 -3.64
N ALA A 35 -8.60 -20.15 -4.68
CA ALA A 35 -10.05 -20.25 -4.82
C ALA A 35 -10.68 -21.02 -3.65
N ARG A 36 -10.06 -22.12 -3.23
CA ARG A 36 -10.49 -22.87 -2.04
C ARG A 36 -10.31 -22.07 -0.76
N GLY A 37 -9.18 -21.39 -0.57
CA GLY A 37 -8.96 -20.53 0.59
C GLY A 37 -10.00 -19.41 0.69
N ARG A 38 -10.37 -18.80 -0.45
CA ARG A 38 -11.46 -17.81 -0.55
C ARG A 38 -12.80 -18.42 -0.16
N ALA A 39 -13.16 -19.57 -0.73
CA ALA A 39 -14.43 -20.25 -0.47
C ALA A 39 -14.59 -20.65 1.02
N ASP A 40 -13.49 -21.09 1.65
CA ASP A 40 -13.47 -21.48 3.05
C ASP A 40 -13.28 -20.30 4.02
N SER A 41 -13.16 -19.07 3.49
CA SER A 41 -12.82 -17.85 4.26
C SER A 41 -11.59 -18.06 5.16
N GLU A 42 -10.59 -18.78 4.62
CA GLU A 42 -9.35 -19.07 5.33
C GLU A 42 -8.58 -17.78 5.60
N HIS A 43 -7.90 -17.72 6.75
CA HIS A 43 -7.07 -16.58 7.12
C HIS A 43 -6.10 -16.20 5.99
N GLY A 44 -6.06 -14.92 5.64
CA GLY A 44 -5.30 -14.41 4.51
C GLY A 44 -6.12 -14.35 3.22
N TYR A 45 -6.57 -15.50 2.72
CA TYR A 45 -7.36 -15.56 1.48
C TYR A 45 -8.70 -14.86 1.59
N ALA A 46 -9.26 -14.75 2.80
CA ALA A 46 -10.46 -13.95 3.07
C ALA A 46 -10.32 -12.48 2.64
N ALA A 47 -9.10 -11.94 2.56
CA ALA A 47 -8.88 -10.59 2.04
C ALA A 47 -9.37 -10.42 0.59
N LEU A 48 -9.21 -11.46 -0.22
CA LEU A 48 -9.65 -11.46 -1.62
C LEU A 48 -11.17 -11.58 -1.78
N ASN A 49 -11.92 -11.63 -0.66
CA ASN A 49 -13.39 -11.56 -0.63
C ASN A 49 -13.89 -10.18 -0.17
N LEU A 50 -13.01 -9.23 0.17
CA LEU A 50 -13.41 -7.89 0.61
C LEU A 50 -14.33 -7.14 -0.36
N PRO A 51 -14.21 -7.27 -1.70
CA PRO A 51 -15.14 -6.61 -2.63
C PRO A 51 -16.60 -7.02 -2.42
N GLU A 52 -16.85 -8.22 -1.89
CA GLU A 52 -18.20 -8.74 -1.63
C GLU A 52 -18.60 -8.67 -0.15
N THR A 53 -17.62 -8.65 0.77
CA THR A 53 -17.85 -8.81 2.21
C THR A 53 -17.71 -7.53 3.00
N CYS A 54 -17.10 -6.48 2.43
CA CYS A 54 -17.10 -5.16 3.05
C CYS A 54 -18.51 -4.58 3.09
N ASP A 55 -18.89 -3.99 4.22
CA ASP A 55 -20.17 -3.30 4.41
C ASP A 55 -19.98 -1.78 4.27
N PRO A 56 -20.21 -1.19 3.09
CA PRO A 56 -20.09 0.26 2.89
C PRO A 56 -21.14 1.04 3.68
N ASP A 57 -22.31 0.47 3.99
CA ASP A 57 -23.36 1.17 4.74
C ASP A 57 -23.00 1.34 6.21
N ALA A 58 -22.29 0.37 6.79
CA ALA A 58 -21.71 0.52 8.13
C ALA A 58 -20.70 1.68 8.17
N ILE A 59 -19.86 1.81 7.14
CA ILE A 59 -18.86 2.89 7.03
C ILE A 59 -19.56 4.25 6.91
N ARG A 60 -20.51 4.39 5.98
CA ARG A 60 -21.33 5.60 5.82
C ARG A 60 -22.03 6.00 7.12
N THR A 61 -22.57 5.02 7.84
CA THR A 61 -23.22 5.25 9.13
C THR A 61 -22.24 5.75 10.18
N ALA A 62 -21.02 5.22 10.24
CA ALA A 62 -20.00 5.67 11.16
C ALA A 62 -19.44 7.05 10.78
N ALA A 63 -19.41 7.39 9.49
CA ALA A 63 -19.05 8.72 9.00
C ALA A 63 -20.18 9.75 9.19
N ALA A 64 -21.43 9.29 9.31
CA ALA A 64 -22.59 10.15 9.42
C ALA A 64 -22.53 11.04 10.67
N GLY A 65 -22.45 12.34 10.46
CA GLY A 65 -22.39 13.36 11.52
C GLY A 65 -21.04 14.05 11.65
N PHE A 66 -20.03 13.60 10.90
CA PHE A 66 -18.78 14.31 10.75
C PHE A 66 -18.82 15.24 9.52
N ASP A 67 -18.38 16.48 9.71
CA ASP A 67 -18.15 17.48 8.66
C ASP A 67 -16.84 18.22 8.99
N PRO A 68 -15.67 17.59 8.75
CA PRO A 68 -14.38 18.12 9.18
C PRO A 68 -13.62 18.84 8.06
N ASP A 69 -12.73 19.76 8.45
CA ASP A 69 -11.70 20.30 7.56
C ASP A 69 -10.46 19.38 7.53
N HIS A 70 -10.26 18.60 8.60
CA HIS A 70 -9.10 17.73 8.77
C HIS A 70 -9.51 16.32 9.21
N LEU A 71 -8.87 15.31 8.64
CA LEU A 71 -8.92 13.93 9.14
C LEU A 71 -7.55 13.54 9.67
N LEU A 72 -7.49 13.16 10.95
CA LEU A 72 -6.29 12.63 11.58
C LEU A 72 -6.45 11.11 11.76
N THR A 73 -5.76 10.33 10.94
CA THR A 73 -5.73 8.87 11.09
C THR A 73 -4.58 8.47 12.01
N VAL A 74 -4.92 7.82 13.12
CA VAL A 74 -3.99 7.28 14.12
C VAL A 74 -3.96 5.76 13.99
N GLY A 75 -2.96 5.26 13.28
CA GLY A 75 -2.77 3.85 12.95
C GLY A 75 -1.38 3.67 12.35
N ILE A 76 -0.84 2.44 12.36
CA ILE A 76 0.50 2.16 11.82
C ILE A 76 0.46 0.98 10.84
N GLY A 77 1.30 1.03 9.80
CA GLY A 77 1.35 0.00 8.77
C GLY A 77 0.01 -0.14 8.04
N GLY A 78 -0.53 -1.35 7.96
CA GLY A 78 -1.78 -1.62 7.26
C GLY A 78 -3.01 -0.89 7.83
N SER A 79 -2.91 -0.38 9.06
CA SER A 79 -3.94 0.47 9.69
C SER A 79 -3.89 1.94 9.28
N ALA A 80 -2.93 2.34 8.42
CA ALA A 80 -2.82 3.71 7.91
C ALA A 80 -2.51 3.77 6.41
N LEU A 81 -1.60 2.93 5.90
CA LEU A 81 -1.11 3.02 4.52
C LEU A 81 -2.19 2.81 3.45
N GLY A 82 -3.17 1.93 3.72
CA GLY A 82 -4.31 1.74 2.81
C GLY A 82 -5.18 3.00 2.72
N ALA A 83 -5.52 3.60 3.87
CA ALA A 83 -6.25 4.86 3.94
C ALA A 83 -5.47 6.00 3.26
N ALA A 84 -4.17 6.13 3.54
CA ALA A 84 -3.29 7.12 2.91
C ALA A 84 -3.22 6.96 1.39
N THR A 85 -3.11 5.72 0.90
CA THR A 85 -3.11 5.45 -0.54
C THR A 85 -4.40 5.92 -1.20
N LEU A 86 -5.56 5.64 -0.59
CA LEU A 86 -6.86 5.99 -1.16
C LEU A 86 -7.09 7.50 -1.18
N THR A 87 -6.89 8.18 -0.06
CA THR A 87 -7.17 9.62 0.03
C THR A 87 -6.14 10.47 -0.73
N ASP A 88 -4.86 10.10 -0.73
CA ASP A 88 -3.84 10.85 -1.50
C ASP A 88 -4.02 10.63 -3.00
N ALA A 89 -4.46 9.44 -3.42
CA ALA A 89 -4.69 9.12 -4.83
C ALA A 89 -5.94 9.79 -5.42
N LEU A 90 -7.04 9.81 -4.65
CA LEU A 90 -8.30 10.43 -5.07
C LEU A 90 -8.30 11.95 -4.88
N GLY A 91 -7.50 12.46 -3.93
CA GLY A 91 -7.52 13.87 -3.55
C GLY A 91 -8.84 14.28 -2.90
N GLY A 92 -9.06 15.59 -2.80
CA GLY A 92 -10.26 16.17 -2.20
C GLY A 92 -9.95 17.44 -1.41
N ASP A 93 -10.99 18.03 -0.82
CA ASP A 93 -10.87 19.24 0.00
C ASP A 93 -10.47 18.92 1.46
N LEU A 94 -10.67 17.66 1.90
CA LEU A 94 -10.36 17.20 3.25
C LEU A 94 -8.84 17.05 3.43
N ASP A 95 -8.27 17.75 4.43
CA ASP A 95 -6.85 17.62 4.76
C ASP A 95 -6.59 16.37 5.61
N CYS A 96 -6.19 15.29 4.95
CA CYS A 96 -5.88 14.01 5.58
C CYS A 96 -4.44 13.97 6.11
N ARG A 97 -4.29 13.63 7.40
CA ARG A 97 -3.01 13.53 8.12
C ARG A 97 -2.89 12.17 8.80
N TYR A 98 -1.65 11.68 8.94
CA TYR A 98 -1.37 10.35 9.50
C TYR A 98 -0.39 10.43 10.67
N LEU A 99 -0.73 9.77 11.77
CA LEU A 99 0.12 9.54 12.93
C LEU A 99 0.51 8.06 13.00
N ASP A 100 1.31 7.64 12.04
CA ASP A 100 1.82 6.28 11.84
C ASP A 100 3.27 6.07 12.32
N ASN A 101 3.80 7.04 13.06
CA ASN A 101 5.07 6.97 13.76
C ASN A 101 4.96 7.66 15.12
N VAL A 102 5.90 7.36 16.04
CA VAL A 102 5.97 7.94 17.39
C VAL A 102 7.05 9.02 17.51
N ASP A 103 7.47 9.61 16.37
CA ASP A 103 8.40 10.73 16.38
C ASP A 103 7.73 11.96 17.02
N PRO A 104 8.19 12.40 18.21
CA PRO A 104 7.55 13.50 18.92
C PRO A 104 7.60 14.83 18.18
N VAL A 105 8.62 15.06 17.32
CA VAL A 105 8.72 16.30 16.53
C VAL A 105 7.64 16.31 15.45
N TRP A 106 7.44 15.17 14.78
CA TRP A 106 6.38 15.02 13.78
C TRP A 106 4.99 15.17 14.39
N VAL A 107 4.71 14.44 15.49
CA VAL A 107 3.43 14.50 16.20
C VAL A 107 3.11 15.93 16.64
N ALA A 108 4.08 16.63 17.24
CA ALA A 108 3.89 18.02 17.67
C ALA A 108 3.64 18.96 16.48
N SER A 109 4.32 18.75 15.35
CA SER A 109 4.13 19.55 14.14
C SER A 109 2.74 19.37 13.55
N ILE A 110 2.21 18.13 13.50
CA ILE A 110 0.85 17.88 13.01
C ILE A 110 -0.18 18.55 13.92
N LEU A 111 -0.07 18.34 15.24
CA LEU A 111 -1.03 18.92 16.19
C LEU A 111 -1.02 20.46 16.19
N ALA A 112 0.11 21.09 15.90
CA ALA A 112 0.21 22.54 15.74
C ALA A 112 -0.35 23.05 14.40
N GLY A 113 -0.50 22.17 13.41
CA GLY A 113 -0.88 22.51 12.03
C GLY A 113 -2.36 22.33 11.70
N VAL A 114 -3.16 21.72 12.59
CA VAL A 114 -4.59 21.44 12.37
C VAL A 114 -5.47 22.19 13.38
N ASP A 115 -6.66 22.59 12.97
CA ASP A 115 -7.69 23.05 13.90
C ASP A 115 -8.39 21.83 14.53
N LEU A 116 -8.07 21.54 15.80
CA LEU A 116 -8.64 20.41 16.52
C LEU A 116 -10.17 20.49 16.64
N SER A 117 -10.77 21.68 16.56
CA SER A 117 -12.23 21.85 16.63
C SER A 117 -12.94 21.44 15.34
N SER A 118 -12.24 21.37 14.21
CA SER A 118 -12.73 20.85 12.93
C SER A 118 -11.99 19.59 12.45
N THR A 119 -11.29 18.89 13.38
CA THR A 119 -10.57 17.65 13.09
C THR A 119 -11.35 16.42 13.53
N VAL A 120 -11.40 15.39 12.68
CA VAL A 120 -11.88 14.05 13.03
C VAL A 120 -10.74 13.06 13.30
N VAL A 121 -10.90 12.37 14.41
CA VAL A 121 -10.23 11.25 15.07
C VAL A 121 -10.38 9.85 14.49
N ASN A 122 -9.67 9.40 13.44
CA ASN A 122 -9.79 7.99 13.00
C ASN A 122 -8.73 7.09 13.65
N VAL A 123 -9.10 6.35 14.69
CA VAL A 123 -8.15 5.49 15.44
C VAL A 123 -8.29 4.04 14.99
N VAL A 124 -7.22 3.49 14.42
CA VAL A 124 -7.26 2.18 13.78
C VAL A 124 -6.20 1.24 14.36
N SER A 125 -6.64 0.14 14.97
CA SER A 125 -5.75 -0.92 15.44
C SER A 125 -6.49 -2.24 15.62
N ARG A 126 -6.19 -3.24 14.78
CA ARG A 126 -6.80 -4.58 14.85
C ARG A 126 -6.76 -5.23 16.24
N SER A 127 -5.60 -5.18 16.90
CA SER A 127 -5.42 -5.80 18.23
C SER A 127 -5.98 -4.96 19.39
N GLY A 128 -6.36 -3.70 19.12
CA GLY A 128 -6.66 -2.70 20.14
C GLY A 128 -5.56 -2.47 21.19
N THR A 129 -4.32 -2.90 20.93
CA THR A 129 -3.20 -2.90 21.90
C THR A 129 -1.86 -2.45 21.31
N THR A 130 -1.86 -1.97 20.06
CA THR A 130 -0.66 -1.44 19.38
C THR A 130 -0.15 -0.21 20.13
N ALA A 131 1.10 -0.27 20.61
CA ALA A 131 1.63 0.71 21.56
C ALA A 131 1.75 2.10 20.93
N GLU A 132 2.21 2.16 19.68
CA GLU A 132 2.37 3.36 18.87
C GLU A 132 1.02 4.06 18.67
N THR A 133 0.02 3.34 18.17
CA THR A 133 -1.35 3.84 17.96
C THR A 133 -1.97 4.37 19.25
N LEU A 134 -1.93 3.58 20.33
CA LEU A 134 -2.53 3.99 21.60
C LEU A 134 -1.79 5.19 22.20
N SER A 135 -0.46 5.26 22.10
CA SER A 135 0.32 6.39 22.61
C SER A 135 0.01 7.67 21.84
N ASN A 136 0.01 7.62 20.50
CA ASN A 136 -0.37 8.76 19.67
C ASN A 136 -1.79 9.21 19.96
N PHE A 137 -2.74 8.27 20.08
CA PHE A 137 -4.12 8.62 20.39
C PHE A 137 -4.27 9.31 21.76
N LEU A 138 -3.56 8.84 22.80
CA LEU A 138 -3.58 9.50 24.11
C LEU A 138 -3.03 10.93 24.06
N VAL A 139 -2.00 11.19 23.23
CA VAL A 139 -1.46 12.53 23.01
C VAL A 139 -2.46 13.43 22.29
N VAL A 140 -3.11 12.92 21.23
CA VAL A 140 -4.16 13.66 20.49
C VAL A 140 -5.33 13.99 21.41
N ARG A 141 -5.77 13.02 22.21
CA ARG A 141 -6.85 13.20 23.20
C ARG A 141 -6.53 14.32 24.19
N GLU A 142 -5.33 14.30 24.78
CA GLU A 142 -4.90 15.36 25.71
C GLU A 142 -4.84 16.72 25.02
N ALA A 143 -4.37 16.78 23.77
CA ALA A 143 -4.33 18.02 23.00
C ALA A 143 -5.74 18.60 22.73
N MET A 144 -6.71 17.74 22.42
CA MET A 144 -8.12 18.13 22.26
C MET A 144 -8.71 18.65 23.57
N GLU A 145 -8.51 17.93 24.68
CA GLU A 145 -8.97 18.35 26.01
C GLU A 145 -8.36 19.70 26.41
N ALA A 146 -7.06 19.90 26.17
CA ALA A 146 -6.37 21.17 26.43
C ALA A 146 -6.89 22.33 25.55
N ALA A 147 -7.35 22.03 24.34
CA ALA A 147 -8.00 22.99 23.45
C ALA A 147 -9.49 23.23 23.77
N GLY A 148 -10.06 22.51 24.74
CA GLY A 148 -11.48 22.58 25.08
C GLY A 148 -12.40 21.91 24.06
N VAL A 149 -11.87 20.99 23.26
CA VAL A 149 -12.61 20.16 22.30
C VAL A 149 -12.96 18.83 22.96
N ASP A 150 -14.24 18.44 22.90
CA ASP A 150 -14.64 17.10 23.32
C ASP A 150 -14.17 16.09 22.28
N TRP A 151 -13.15 15.32 22.64
CA TRP A 151 -12.58 14.31 21.75
C TRP A 151 -13.57 13.19 21.42
N THR A 152 -14.57 12.93 22.28
CA THR A 152 -15.55 11.85 22.06
C THR A 152 -16.49 12.17 20.90
N GLU A 153 -16.84 13.44 20.72
CA GLU A 153 -17.64 13.93 19.58
C GLU A 153 -16.86 13.98 18.26
N ARG A 154 -15.54 13.72 18.31
CA ARG A 154 -14.63 13.81 17.16
C ARG A 154 -13.97 12.49 16.81
N THR A 155 -14.21 11.41 17.56
CA THR A 155 -13.44 10.17 17.41
C THR A 155 -14.30 9.02 16.88
N VAL A 156 -13.78 8.32 15.89
CA VAL A 156 -14.24 7.02 15.41
C VAL A 156 -13.12 5.99 15.58
N VAL A 157 -13.51 4.75 15.88
CA VAL A 157 -12.58 3.67 16.15
C VAL A 157 -12.78 2.54 15.15
N THR A 158 -11.70 2.01 14.58
CA THR A 158 -11.72 0.75 13.82
C THR A 158 -10.83 -0.29 14.51
N THR A 159 -11.44 -1.33 15.09
CA THR A 159 -10.74 -2.29 15.96
C THR A 159 -11.35 -3.69 15.91
N GLY A 160 -10.68 -4.70 16.46
CA GLY A 160 -11.27 -6.01 16.69
C GLY A 160 -12.27 -6.03 17.86
N ALA A 161 -13.01 -7.13 17.98
CA ALA A 161 -14.06 -7.33 18.99
C ALA A 161 -13.61 -7.29 20.47
N SER A 162 -12.30 -7.13 20.74
CA SER A 162 -11.75 -7.02 22.09
C SER A 162 -10.47 -6.18 22.10
N GLY A 163 -9.97 -5.85 23.30
CA GLY A 163 -8.76 -5.05 23.50
C GLY A 163 -9.07 -3.68 24.10
N ASN A 164 -8.00 -2.92 24.43
CA ASN A 164 -8.13 -1.64 25.12
C ASN A 164 -8.90 -0.62 24.28
N LEU A 165 -8.62 -0.58 22.98
CA LEU A 165 -9.28 0.33 22.06
C LEU A 165 -10.80 0.04 21.94
N ARG A 166 -11.19 -1.24 21.90
CA ARG A 166 -12.60 -1.65 21.92
C ARG A 166 -13.28 -1.25 23.23
N ALA A 167 -12.67 -1.59 24.36
CA ALA A 167 -13.22 -1.26 25.68
C ALA A 167 -13.39 0.25 25.87
N MET A 168 -12.48 1.05 25.32
CA MET A 168 -12.57 2.51 25.34
C MET A 168 -13.71 3.03 24.46
N ALA A 169 -13.87 2.50 23.25
CA ALA A 169 -14.98 2.87 22.37
C ALA A 169 -16.33 2.58 23.04
N ASP A 170 -16.48 1.38 23.63
CA ASP A 170 -17.69 0.97 24.35
C ASP A 170 -17.92 1.82 25.61
N GLN A 171 -16.86 2.22 26.33
CA GLN A 171 -16.97 3.04 27.54
C GLN A 171 -17.46 4.47 27.26
N HIS A 172 -17.09 5.02 26.11
CA HIS A 172 -17.36 6.41 25.73
C HIS A 172 -18.42 6.54 24.63
N ASP A 173 -19.09 5.44 24.28
CA ASP A 173 -20.11 5.38 23.23
C ASP A 173 -19.62 5.94 21.87
N LEU A 174 -18.35 5.69 21.52
CA LEU A 174 -17.76 6.16 20.26
C LEU A 174 -18.31 5.34 19.08
N PRO A 175 -18.49 5.95 17.89
CA PRO A 175 -18.64 5.22 16.64
C PRO A 175 -17.51 4.19 16.48
N ALA A 176 -17.87 2.93 16.26
CA ALA A 176 -16.91 1.84 16.15
C ALA A 176 -17.20 0.95 14.95
N LEU A 177 -16.19 0.75 14.11
CA LEU A 177 -16.18 -0.21 13.00
C LEU A 177 -15.35 -1.43 13.39
N ASP A 178 -15.78 -2.60 12.92
CA ASP A 178 -15.03 -3.83 13.11
C ASP A 178 -13.98 -4.00 12.00
N VAL A 179 -12.78 -4.44 12.37
CA VAL A 179 -11.82 -4.97 11.41
C VAL A 179 -12.32 -6.31 10.86
N PRO A 180 -12.15 -6.59 9.55
CA PRO A 180 -12.60 -7.85 8.97
C PRO A 180 -11.87 -9.06 9.56
N ASP A 181 -12.63 -10.10 9.88
CA ASP A 181 -12.10 -11.38 10.35
C ASP A 181 -11.25 -12.06 9.29
N GLY A 182 -10.19 -12.74 9.71
CA GLY A 182 -9.32 -13.48 8.78
C GLY A 182 -8.42 -12.62 7.89
N VAL A 183 -8.56 -11.29 7.85
CA VAL A 183 -7.79 -10.41 6.97
C VAL A 183 -6.55 -9.82 7.67
N PRO A 184 -5.32 -10.05 7.17
CA PRO A 184 -4.13 -9.38 7.68
C PRO A 184 -4.15 -7.88 7.39
N GLY A 185 -3.57 -7.04 8.26
CA GLY A 185 -3.70 -5.58 8.14
C GLY A 185 -3.14 -4.99 6.84
N ARG A 186 -2.07 -5.55 6.27
CA ARG A 186 -1.53 -5.08 4.97
C ARG A 186 -2.43 -5.42 3.76
N PHE A 187 -3.48 -6.22 3.97
CA PHE A 187 -4.49 -6.61 2.99
C PHE A 187 -5.90 -6.04 3.34
N SER A 188 -5.98 -5.03 4.22
CA SER A 188 -7.28 -4.46 4.67
C SER A 188 -7.58 -3.09 4.07
N ALA A 189 -6.92 -2.70 2.97
CA ALA A 189 -7.15 -1.41 2.33
C ALA A 189 -8.61 -1.28 1.82
N LEU A 190 -9.16 -2.37 1.29
CA LEU A 190 -10.53 -2.47 0.76
C LEU A 190 -11.56 -2.84 1.84
N SER A 191 -11.28 -2.58 3.12
CA SER A 191 -12.19 -2.83 4.24
C SER A 191 -12.48 -1.56 5.02
N THR A 192 -13.30 -1.66 6.06
CA THR A 192 -13.50 -0.63 7.11
C THR A 192 -12.23 0.08 7.58
N VAL A 193 -11.06 -0.57 7.51
CA VAL A 193 -9.76 -0.02 7.90
C VAL A 193 -9.30 1.10 6.96
N GLY A 194 -9.39 0.90 5.65
CA GLY A 194 -9.00 1.91 4.66
C GLY A 194 -10.16 2.80 4.22
N LEU A 195 -11.34 2.21 4.05
CA LEU A 195 -12.48 2.85 3.39
C LEU A 195 -13.18 3.91 4.25
N PHE A 196 -13.03 3.89 5.58
CA PHE A 196 -13.56 4.98 6.41
C PHE A 196 -12.96 6.35 6.03
N ALA A 197 -11.64 6.40 5.83
CA ALA A 197 -10.97 7.65 5.45
C ALA A 197 -11.38 8.10 4.04
N ALA A 198 -11.55 7.14 3.12
CA ALA A 198 -12.01 7.42 1.76
C ALA A 198 -13.45 7.96 1.74
N GLU A 199 -14.37 7.36 2.49
CA GLU A 199 -15.76 7.84 2.65
C GLU A 199 -15.79 9.27 3.18
N LEU A 200 -15.03 9.55 4.24
CA LEU A 200 -15.01 10.89 4.84
C LEU A 200 -14.40 11.94 3.88
N ALA A 201 -13.46 11.54 3.02
CA ALA A 201 -12.90 12.37 1.96
C ALA A 201 -13.84 12.52 0.74
N GLY A 202 -15.01 11.86 0.74
CA GLY A 202 -16.02 11.98 -0.31
C GLY A 202 -15.87 11.00 -1.48
N ALA A 203 -15.10 9.92 -1.32
CA ALA A 203 -14.92 8.89 -2.33
C ALA A 203 -16.20 8.04 -2.54
N ASP A 204 -16.43 7.61 -3.78
CA ASP A 204 -17.46 6.62 -4.09
C ASP A 204 -16.99 5.19 -3.71
N LEU A 205 -17.38 4.73 -2.52
CA LEU A 205 -17.07 3.38 -2.05
C LEU A 205 -17.62 2.27 -2.95
N ASP A 206 -18.79 2.47 -3.57
CA ASP A 206 -19.41 1.45 -4.41
C ASP A 206 -18.61 1.29 -5.71
N ALA A 207 -18.14 2.41 -6.29
CA ALA A 207 -17.25 2.38 -7.45
C ALA A 207 -15.92 1.70 -7.14
N LEU A 208 -15.36 1.97 -5.96
CA LEU A 208 -14.11 1.39 -5.48
C LEU A 208 -14.23 -0.13 -5.30
N LEU A 209 -15.24 -0.60 -4.58
CA LEU A 209 -15.50 -2.02 -4.40
C LEU A 209 -15.86 -2.71 -5.72
N ALA A 210 -16.57 -2.03 -6.63
CA ALA A 210 -16.86 -2.54 -7.96
C ALA A 210 -15.61 -2.72 -8.83
N GLY A 211 -14.64 -1.81 -8.73
CA GLY A 211 -13.33 -1.96 -9.40
C GLY A 211 -12.56 -3.17 -8.89
N ALA A 212 -12.53 -3.33 -7.57
CA ALA A 212 -11.91 -4.50 -6.96
C ALA A 212 -12.61 -5.81 -7.35
N ALA A 213 -13.94 -5.82 -7.39
CA ALA A 213 -14.73 -6.98 -7.84
C ALA A 213 -14.48 -7.30 -9.33
N ALA A 214 -14.36 -6.29 -10.19
CA ALA A 214 -14.05 -6.48 -11.61
C ALA A 214 -12.68 -7.14 -11.82
N GLU A 215 -11.67 -6.77 -11.03
CA GLU A 215 -10.36 -7.45 -11.07
C GLU A 215 -10.44 -8.85 -10.45
N ALA A 216 -11.26 -9.06 -9.41
CA ALA A 216 -11.52 -10.38 -8.82
C ALA A 216 -12.12 -11.39 -9.80
N ASP A 217 -13.06 -10.94 -10.64
CA ASP A 217 -13.72 -11.75 -11.68
C ASP A 217 -12.75 -12.18 -12.79
N ARG A 218 -11.61 -11.50 -12.92
CA ARG A 218 -10.58 -11.80 -13.91
C ARG A 218 -9.53 -12.79 -13.42
N LEU A 219 -9.58 -13.20 -12.16
CA LEU A 219 -8.69 -14.25 -11.65
C LEU A 219 -9.00 -15.58 -12.35
N ALA A 220 -8.01 -16.12 -13.06
CA ALA A 220 -8.12 -17.33 -13.85
C ALA A 220 -6.92 -18.26 -13.56
N GLY A 221 -7.05 -19.55 -13.85
CA GLY A 221 -5.99 -20.56 -13.66
C GLY A 221 -4.80 -20.44 -14.62
N SER A 222 -4.63 -19.31 -15.30
CA SER A 222 -3.49 -19.04 -16.18
C SER A 222 -3.01 -17.60 -15.99
N LEU A 223 -1.69 -17.41 -15.98
CA LEU A 223 -1.04 -16.11 -15.93
C LEU A 223 -1.31 -15.29 -17.20
N TYR A 224 -1.71 -15.93 -18.31
CA TYR A 224 -2.04 -15.24 -19.56
C TYR A 224 -3.48 -14.72 -19.63
N GLU A 225 -4.32 -15.10 -18.68
CA GLU A 225 -5.74 -14.74 -18.62
C GLU A 225 -6.06 -13.82 -17.42
N SER A 226 -5.15 -13.69 -16.47
CA SER A 226 -5.29 -12.91 -15.24
C SER A 226 -4.13 -11.91 -15.08
N PRO A 227 -4.36 -10.58 -15.16
CA PRO A 227 -3.29 -9.59 -15.04
C PRO A 227 -2.56 -9.64 -13.70
N ALA A 228 -3.31 -9.78 -12.60
CA ALA A 228 -2.73 -9.98 -11.27
C ALA A 228 -1.77 -11.19 -11.25
N TYR A 229 -2.16 -12.30 -11.88
CA TYR A 229 -1.33 -13.49 -11.93
C TYR A 229 -0.16 -13.38 -12.91
N ALA A 230 -0.32 -12.65 -14.01
CA ALA A 230 0.78 -12.29 -14.90
C ALA A 230 1.89 -11.56 -14.13
N TYR A 231 1.51 -10.56 -13.32
CA TYR A 231 2.44 -9.81 -12.48
C TYR A 231 3.08 -10.69 -11.41
N GLY A 232 2.28 -11.42 -10.62
CA GLY A 232 2.77 -12.28 -9.54
C GLY A 232 3.70 -13.40 -10.03
N ALA A 233 3.35 -14.09 -11.12
CA ALA A 233 4.16 -15.16 -11.68
C ALA A 233 5.47 -14.64 -12.30
N THR A 234 5.42 -13.52 -13.03
CA THR A 234 6.61 -12.92 -13.66
C THR A 234 7.58 -12.40 -12.61
N THR A 235 7.09 -11.70 -11.60
CA THR A 235 7.91 -11.18 -10.50
C THR A 235 8.54 -12.32 -9.68
N TYR A 236 7.79 -13.39 -9.41
CA TYR A 236 8.33 -14.62 -8.82
C TYR A 236 9.45 -15.22 -9.68
N ALA A 237 9.21 -15.41 -10.98
CA ALA A 237 10.18 -16.02 -11.88
C ALA A 237 11.48 -15.21 -11.98
N LEU A 238 11.39 -13.88 -11.95
CA LEU A 238 12.55 -12.99 -11.92
C LEU A 238 13.28 -12.99 -10.58
N ALA A 239 12.56 -13.07 -9.47
CA ALA A 239 13.16 -13.15 -8.14
C ALA A 239 14.03 -14.41 -8.00
N GLU A 240 13.53 -15.55 -8.46
CA GLU A 240 14.28 -16.82 -8.51
C GLU A 240 15.51 -16.77 -9.44
N ARG A 241 15.60 -15.74 -10.29
CA ARG A 241 16.73 -15.48 -11.20
C ARG A 241 17.67 -14.39 -10.73
N GLY A 242 17.41 -13.79 -9.57
CA GLY A 242 18.30 -12.78 -8.96
C GLY A 242 17.78 -11.34 -9.02
N ALA A 243 16.52 -11.10 -9.41
CA ALA A 243 15.87 -9.81 -9.18
C ALA A 243 15.56 -9.63 -7.70
N VAL A 244 16.57 -9.30 -6.89
CA VAL A 244 16.41 -9.10 -5.43
C VAL A 244 15.68 -7.80 -5.08
N THR A 245 15.49 -6.90 -6.04
CA THR A 245 14.74 -5.65 -5.88
C THR A 245 13.56 -5.60 -6.86
N ASN A 246 12.40 -5.14 -6.39
CA ASN A 246 11.29 -4.71 -7.24
C ASN A 246 11.11 -3.20 -7.05
N ALA A 247 11.57 -2.40 -8.02
CA ALA A 247 11.45 -0.96 -7.99
C ALA A 247 10.09 -0.54 -8.56
N VAL A 248 9.18 -0.07 -7.71
CA VAL A 248 7.85 0.41 -8.13
C VAL A 248 7.93 1.91 -8.39
N MET A 249 7.63 2.30 -9.61
CA MET A 249 7.78 3.66 -10.12
C MET A 249 6.48 4.12 -10.81
N PRO A 250 5.53 4.70 -10.05
CA PRO A 250 4.34 5.30 -10.61
C PRO A 250 4.67 6.56 -11.42
N TYR A 251 3.95 6.78 -12.53
CA TYR A 251 3.95 8.01 -13.32
C TYR A 251 2.65 8.78 -13.08
N ALA A 252 2.35 8.96 -11.80
CA ALA A 252 1.29 9.80 -11.27
C ALA A 252 1.69 10.15 -9.84
N GLU A 253 1.82 11.45 -9.54
CA GLU A 253 2.21 11.94 -8.20
C GLU A 253 1.27 11.39 -7.11
N SER A 254 -0.02 11.33 -7.41
CA SER A 254 -1.06 10.84 -6.49
C SER A 254 -0.91 9.36 -6.11
N LEU A 255 -0.09 8.59 -6.84
CA LEU A 255 0.22 7.19 -6.54
C LEU A 255 1.53 7.01 -5.75
N GLU A 256 2.15 8.07 -5.22
CA GLU A 256 3.36 7.94 -4.40
C GLU A 256 3.11 7.08 -3.14
N ARG A 257 1.98 7.31 -2.43
CA ARG A 257 1.60 6.47 -1.28
C ARG A 257 1.26 5.04 -1.65
N PHE A 258 0.75 4.80 -2.85
CA PHE A 258 0.56 3.44 -3.35
C PHE A 258 1.89 2.67 -3.37
N ALA A 259 3.00 3.30 -3.79
CA ALA A 259 4.31 2.63 -3.76
C ALA A 259 4.77 2.27 -2.34
N GLU A 260 4.38 3.07 -1.34
CA GLU A 260 4.62 2.78 0.08
C GLU A 260 3.73 1.65 0.63
N TRP A 261 2.43 1.66 0.30
CA TRP A 261 1.52 0.57 0.62
C TRP A 261 1.98 -0.75 -0.02
N PHE A 262 2.34 -0.72 -1.31
CA PHE A 262 2.88 -1.87 -2.03
C PHE A 262 4.16 -2.38 -1.34
N ALA A 263 5.04 -1.48 -0.89
CA ALA A 263 6.26 -1.89 -0.19
C ALA A 263 5.96 -2.71 1.07
N GLN A 264 4.97 -2.29 1.87
CA GLN A 264 4.54 -3.09 3.02
C GLN A 264 3.93 -4.43 2.57
N LEU A 265 2.99 -4.39 1.62
CA LEU A 265 2.31 -5.58 1.11
C LEU A 265 3.32 -6.63 0.64
N TRP A 266 4.29 -6.23 -0.18
CA TRP A 266 5.28 -7.10 -0.80
C TRP A 266 6.31 -7.60 0.21
N ALA A 267 6.95 -6.70 0.96
CA ALA A 267 8.05 -7.07 1.86
C ALA A 267 7.58 -7.96 3.01
N GLU A 268 6.52 -7.57 3.72
CA GLU A 268 6.05 -8.36 4.86
C GLU A 268 5.46 -9.70 4.42
N SER A 269 4.87 -9.79 3.23
CA SER A 269 4.26 -11.03 2.75
C SER A 269 5.30 -12.02 2.26
N LEU A 270 6.29 -11.56 1.49
CA LEU A 270 7.18 -12.42 0.71
C LEU A 270 8.59 -12.54 1.29
N GLY A 271 9.03 -11.63 2.15
CA GLY A 271 10.33 -11.65 2.81
C GLY A 271 10.45 -12.72 3.89
N LYS A 272 10.45 -14.01 3.49
CA LYS A 272 10.43 -15.17 4.38
C LYS A 272 11.27 -16.30 3.80
N ASP A 273 11.87 -17.10 4.68
CA ASP A 273 12.57 -18.33 4.31
C ASP A 273 13.62 -18.13 3.20
N GLU A 274 14.36 -17.01 3.26
CA GLU A 274 15.35 -16.57 2.26
C GLU A 274 14.78 -16.20 0.87
N HIS A 275 13.46 -16.19 0.72
CA HIS A 275 12.76 -15.62 -0.43
C HIS A 275 12.37 -14.15 -0.21
N GLY A 276 12.03 -13.48 -1.31
CA GLY A 276 11.45 -12.15 -1.34
C GLY A 276 12.24 -11.18 -2.21
N GLN A 277 11.63 -10.02 -2.47
CA GLN A 277 12.27 -8.91 -3.15
C GLN A 277 12.18 -7.68 -2.25
N THR A 278 13.23 -6.86 -2.23
CA THR A 278 13.20 -5.54 -1.60
C THR A 278 12.32 -4.63 -2.47
N PRO A 279 11.17 -4.14 -1.98
CA PRO A 279 10.40 -3.16 -2.72
C PRO A 279 11.07 -1.79 -2.61
N ALA A 280 11.62 -1.30 -3.71
CA ALA A 280 12.20 0.04 -3.78
C ALA A 280 11.14 1.01 -4.30
N ARG A 281 10.94 2.12 -3.59
CA ARG A 281 10.01 3.18 -4.00
C ARG A 281 10.73 4.13 -4.95
N ALA A 282 10.05 4.52 -6.02
CA ALA A 282 10.47 5.57 -6.93
C ALA A 282 9.25 6.29 -7.50
N LEU A 283 9.45 7.46 -8.10
CA LEU A 283 8.39 8.24 -8.74
C LEU A 283 8.84 8.74 -10.12
N GLY A 284 8.03 8.52 -11.14
CA GLY A 284 8.22 9.04 -12.48
C GLY A 284 7.54 10.41 -12.65
N ALA A 285 8.21 11.42 -13.19
CA ALA A 285 9.57 11.44 -13.72
C ALA A 285 10.68 11.78 -12.71
N THR A 286 10.34 12.19 -11.48
CA THR A 286 11.27 12.72 -10.48
C THR A 286 12.53 11.87 -10.29
N ASP A 287 12.38 10.56 -10.12
CA ASP A 287 13.49 9.62 -9.87
C ASP A 287 14.18 9.11 -11.14
N GLN A 288 13.79 9.61 -12.32
CA GLN A 288 14.69 9.58 -13.47
C GLN A 288 15.97 10.39 -13.18
N HIS A 289 15.87 11.39 -12.32
CA HIS A 289 16.98 12.26 -11.89
C HIS A 289 17.66 11.78 -10.60
N SER A 290 17.34 10.57 -10.11
CA SER A 290 17.98 10.00 -8.92
C SER A 290 18.34 8.52 -9.13
N GLN A 291 17.35 7.63 -9.19
CA GLN A 291 17.52 6.18 -9.17
C GLN A 291 17.68 5.57 -10.56
N LEU A 292 17.18 6.19 -11.63
CA LEU A 292 17.20 5.59 -12.97
C LEU A 292 18.63 5.28 -13.47
N GLN A 293 19.63 6.08 -13.09
CA GLN A 293 21.04 5.76 -13.37
C GLN A 293 21.44 4.38 -12.80
N LEU A 294 20.99 4.07 -11.58
CA LEU A 294 21.22 2.78 -10.92
C LEU A 294 20.37 1.67 -11.56
N TYR A 295 19.10 1.94 -11.88
CA TYR A 295 18.20 0.96 -12.50
C TYR A 295 18.69 0.55 -13.89
N ARG A 296 19.20 1.51 -14.66
CA ARG A 296 19.63 1.28 -16.04
C ARG A 296 21.04 0.70 -16.14
N ALA A 297 22.00 1.18 -15.34
CA ALA A 297 23.42 0.86 -15.53
C ALA A 297 24.12 0.31 -14.29
N GLY A 298 23.38 0.10 -13.19
CA GLY A 298 23.89 -0.60 -12.01
C GLY A 298 23.89 -2.12 -12.16
N PRO A 299 23.97 -2.85 -11.04
CA PRO A 299 23.82 -4.30 -11.03
C PRO A 299 22.49 -4.75 -11.63
N ALA A 300 22.54 -5.88 -12.35
CA ALA A 300 21.40 -6.57 -12.95
C ALA A 300 20.64 -7.39 -11.90
N ASP A 301 20.09 -6.71 -10.90
CA ASP A 301 19.48 -7.34 -9.72
C ASP A 301 18.09 -6.77 -9.38
N LYS A 302 17.44 -6.16 -10.38
CA LYS A 302 16.16 -5.43 -10.21
C LYS A 302 15.18 -5.77 -11.31
N LEU A 303 13.92 -5.90 -10.93
CA LEU A 303 12.78 -5.62 -11.78
C LEU A 303 12.35 -4.16 -11.56
N VAL A 304 12.00 -3.43 -12.63
CA VAL A 304 11.34 -2.12 -12.54
C VAL A 304 9.87 -2.25 -12.93
N THR A 305 8.97 -2.03 -11.97
CA THR A 305 7.52 -2.00 -12.17
C THR A 305 7.07 -0.56 -12.42
N LEU A 306 6.70 -0.26 -13.66
CA LEU A 306 6.23 1.06 -14.08
C LEU A 306 4.69 1.08 -13.99
N VAL A 307 4.13 2.03 -13.23
CA VAL A 307 2.67 2.12 -13.03
C VAL A 307 2.15 3.44 -13.62
N ARG A 308 1.07 3.42 -14.41
CA ARG A 308 0.48 4.66 -14.95
C ARG A 308 -1.02 4.58 -15.21
N PRO A 309 -1.76 5.70 -15.17
CA PRO A 309 -3.05 5.78 -15.84
C PRO A 309 -2.87 5.89 -17.37
N ARG A 310 -3.90 5.46 -18.10
CA ARG A 310 -4.05 5.68 -19.55
C ARG A 310 -4.68 7.03 -19.85
N GLU A 311 -5.60 7.46 -18.98
CA GLU A 311 -6.32 8.72 -19.04
C GLU A 311 -6.04 9.53 -17.78
N ALA A 312 -5.67 10.79 -17.94
CA ALA A 312 -5.43 11.73 -16.85
C ALA A 312 -5.84 13.14 -17.30
N ASP A 313 -6.12 14.00 -16.33
CA ASP A 313 -6.32 15.42 -16.61
C ASP A 313 -4.99 16.05 -17.03
N ASP A 314 -5.08 17.07 -17.88
CA ASP A 314 -3.92 17.61 -18.56
C ASP A 314 -3.86 19.14 -18.47
N VAL A 315 -2.64 19.67 -18.55
CA VAL A 315 -2.34 21.10 -18.47
C VAL A 315 -1.47 21.48 -19.65
N ALA A 316 -1.97 22.37 -20.49
CA ALA A 316 -1.24 22.86 -21.66
C ALA A 316 0.03 23.62 -21.24
N ILE A 317 1.14 23.34 -21.93
CA ILE A 317 2.38 24.11 -21.81
C ILE A 317 2.21 25.38 -22.67
N PRO A 318 2.32 26.59 -22.07
CA PRO A 318 2.20 27.82 -22.83
C PRO A 318 3.23 27.92 -23.96
N GLU A 319 2.84 28.58 -25.04
CA GLU A 319 3.77 28.98 -26.11
C GLU A 319 4.94 29.79 -25.54
N THR A 320 6.12 29.64 -26.14
CA THR A 320 7.35 30.30 -25.70
C THR A 320 8.18 30.78 -26.87
N ASP A 321 8.75 31.98 -26.74
CA ASP A 321 9.67 32.56 -27.73
C ASP A 321 11.10 32.01 -27.61
N LEU A 322 11.35 31.10 -26.65
CA LEU A 322 12.64 30.45 -26.46
C LEU A 322 12.82 29.33 -27.49
N GLU A 323 13.67 29.56 -28.50
CA GLU A 323 13.93 28.60 -29.59
C GLU A 323 14.31 27.20 -29.10
N GLY A 324 15.05 27.09 -27.99
CA GLY A 324 15.44 25.81 -27.40
C GLY A 324 14.30 25.00 -26.77
N LEU A 325 13.12 25.59 -26.59
CA LEU A 325 11.94 24.97 -25.97
C LEU A 325 10.77 24.85 -26.95
N SER A 326 10.98 25.07 -28.25
CA SER A 326 9.92 25.06 -29.26
C SER A 326 9.23 23.70 -29.42
N TYR A 327 9.83 22.62 -28.93
CA TYR A 327 9.23 21.28 -28.92
C TYR A 327 8.25 21.09 -27.75
N LEU A 328 8.27 21.98 -26.74
CA LEU A 328 7.36 21.99 -25.60
C LEU A 328 6.22 22.99 -25.78
N GLY A 329 6.49 24.14 -26.42
CA GLY A 329 5.48 25.16 -26.69
C GLY A 329 4.32 24.59 -27.50
N GLY A 330 3.09 24.73 -26.99
CA GLY A 330 1.88 24.23 -27.63
C GLY A 330 1.55 22.76 -27.39
N SER A 331 2.39 22.05 -26.62
CA SER A 331 2.14 20.69 -26.11
C SER A 331 1.50 20.75 -24.71
N SER A 332 1.55 19.67 -23.93
CA SER A 332 1.02 19.59 -22.58
C SER A 332 1.96 18.88 -21.60
N LEU A 333 1.73 19.07 -20.30
CA LEU A 333 2.48 18.37 -19.26
C LEU A 333 2.22 16.86 -19.30
N GLY A 334 1.00 16.44 -19.64
CA GLY A 334 0.65 15.02 -19.83
C GLY A 334 1.39 14.40 -21.02
N GLU A 335 1.49 15.10 -22.15
CA GLU A 335 2.27 14.64 -23.30
C GLU A 335 3.77 14.49 -22.97
N LEU A 336 4.33 15.44 -22.20
CA LEU A 336 5.71 15.35 -21.73
C LEU A 336 5.90 14.14 -20.80
N LEU A 337 5.02 13.94 -19.82
CA LEU A 337 5.10 12.82 -18.88
C LEU A 337 4.95 11.46 -19.58
N ASP A 338 4.05 11.35 -20.57
CA ASP A 338 3.90 10.15 -21.41
C ASP A 338 5.17 9.86 -22.23
N ALA A 339 5.77 10.89 -22.81
CA ALA A 339 7.02 10.75 -23.55
C ALA A 339 8.15 10.25 -22.64
N GLU A 340 8.25 10.80 -21.43
CA GLU A 340 9.24 10.40 -20.42
C GLU A 340 9.02 8.98 -19.89
N PHE A 341 7.76 8.57 -19.69
CA PHE A 341 7.41 7.18 -19.37
C PHE A 341 7.90 6.22 -20.45
N ARG A 342 7.52 6.46 -21.71
CA ARG A 342 7.85 5.58 -22.85
C ARG A 342 9.36 5.54 -23.08
N ALA A 343 10.03 6.68 -22.94
CA ALA A 343 11.48 6.76 -23.04
C ALA A 343 12.16 5.94 -21.93
N THR A 344 11.68 6.02 -20.69
CA THR A 344 12.24 5.25 -19.57
C THR A 344 12.03 3.75 -19.78
N GLU A 345 10.81 3.31 -20.08
CA GLU A 345 10.46 1.92 -20.39
C GLU A 345 11.37 1.35 -21.49
N ALA A 346 11.45 2.05 -22.63
CA ALA A 346 12.30 1.65 -23.74
C ALA A 346 13.80 1.69 -23.39
N SER A 347 14.25 2.63 -22.55
CA SER A 347 15.65 2.77 -22.16
C SER A 347 16.14 1.63 -21.27
N LEU A 348 15.26 1.09 -20.42
CA LEU A 348 15.50 -0.08 -19.58
C LEU A 348 15.57 -1.34 -20.45
N ALA A 349 14.56 -1.54 -21.30
CA ALA A 349 14.54 -2.67 -22.25
C ALA A 349 15.78 -2.67 -23.17
N ALA A 350 16.15 -1.52 -23.73
CA ALA A 350 17.34 -1.39 -24.58
C ALA A 350 18.66 -1.64 -23.84
N ALA A 351 18.66 -1.55 -22.50
CA ALA A 351 19.80 -1.87 -21.64
C ALA A 351 19.75 -3.31 -21.09
N GLY A 352 18.79 -4.13 -21.53
CA GLY A 352 18.60 -5.49 -21.01
C GLY A 352 18.01 -5.54 -19.60
N ARG A 353 17.41 -4.44 -19.11
CA ARG A 353 16.86 -4.35 -17.75
C ARG A 353 15.38 -4.72 -17.73
N GLU A 354 15.04 -5.66 -16.86
CA GLU A 354 13.70 -6.19 -16.68
C GLU A 354 12.76 -5.08 -16.22
N ASN A 355 11.69 -4.88 -16.98
CA ASN A 355 10.61 -4.01 -16.58
C ASN A 355 9.24 -4.58 -16.94
N VAL A 356 8.27 -4.27 -16.10
CA VAL A 356 6.86 -4.61 -16.29
C VAL A 356 6.07 -3.32 -16.26
N ARG A 357 5.10 -3.18 -17.16
CA ARG A 357 4.17 -2.05 -17.16
C ARG A 357 2.84 -2.48 -16.57
N VAL A 358 2.33 -1.70 -15.63
CA VAL A 358 1.00 -1.84 -15.04
C VAL A 358 0.21 -0.58 -15.37
N GLU A 359 -0.98 -0.75 -15.94
CA GLU A 359 -1.83 0.37 -16.32
C GLU A 359 -3.22 0.27 -15.69
N LEU A 360 -3.77 1.43 -15.37
CA LEU A 360 -5.19 1.64 -15.06
C LEU A 360 -5.78 2.51 -16.15
N ASP A 361 -7.10 2.45 -16.34
CA ASP A 361 -7.74 3.39 -17.26
C ASP A 361 -7.61 4.83 -16.72
N ARG A 362 -7.91 5.05 -15.44
CA ARG A 362 -7.72 6.33 -14.74
C ARG A 362 -7.35 6.09 -13.27
N VAL A 363 -6.76 7.09 -12.62
CA VAL A 363 -6.66 7.13 -11.15
C VAL A 363 -7.96 7.71 -10.61
N ASP A 364 -8.94 6.83 -10.42
CA ASP A 364 -10.24 7.11 -9.79
C ASP A 364 -10.62 5.94 -8.86
N GLU A 365 -11.79 5.98 -8.23
CA GLU A 365 -12.23 4.97 -7.28
C GLU A 365 -12.19 3.57 -7.88
N HIS A 366 -12.72 3.42 -9.10
CA HIS A 366 -12.76 2.14 -9.79
C HIS A 366 -11.34 1.63 -10.10
N GLY A 367 -10.49 2.45 -10.70
CA GLY A 367 -9.11 2.10 -11.03
C GLY A 367 -8.27 1.77 -9.80
N LEU A 368 -8.46 2.47 -8.67
CA LEU A 368 -7.79 2.15 -7.41
C LEU A 368 -8.27 0.83 -6.82
N GLY A 369 -9.58 0.54 -6.90
CA GLY A 369 -10.13 -0.76 -6.54
C GLY A 369 -9.47 -1.90 -7.31
N GLU A 370 -9.35 -1.76 -8.62
CA GLU A 370 -8.66 -2.73 -9.48
C GLU A 370 -7.17 -2.88 -9.10
N LEU A 371 -6.47 -1.76 -8.88
CA LEU A 371 -5.03 -1.77 -8.58
C LEU A 371 -4.74 -2.47 -7.25
N LEU A 372 -5.45 -2.09 -6.18
CA LEU A 372 -5.23 -2.63 -4.85
C LEU A 372 -5.54 -4.13 -4.83
N TYR A 373 -6.69 -4.54 -5.36
CA TYR A 373 -7.06 -5.96 -5.43
C TYR A 373 -6.06 -6.75 -6.28
N GLY A 374 -5.67 -6.22 -7.45
CA GLY A 374 -4.73 -6.86 -8.35
C GLY A 374 -3.37 -7.12 -7.69
N MET A 375 -2.85 -6.14 -6.92
CA MET A 375 -1.59 -6.28 -6.20
C MET A 375 -1.69 -7.24 -5.00
N GLU A 376 -2.81 -7.25 -4.29
CA GLU A 376 -3.08 -8.23 -3.23
C GLU A 376 -3.10 -9.66 -3.81
N ALA A 377 -3.87 -9.89 -4.88
CA ALA A 377 -3.96 -11.19 -5.54
C ALA A 377 -2.61 -11.65 -6.12
N ALA A 378 -1.84 -10.72 -6.71
CA ALA A 378 -0.50 -11.03 -7.22
C ALA A 378 0.47 -11.42 -6.09
N THR A 379 0.40 -10.74 -4.95
CA THR A 379 1.20 -11.06 -3.75
C THR A 379 0.85 -12.45 -3.21
N VAL A 380 -0.44 -12.79 -3.16
CA VAL A 380 -0.88 -14.14 -2.76
C VAL A 380 -0.36 -15.19 -3.73
N LEU A 381 -0.50 -14.97 -5.04
CA LEU A 381 0.02 -15.90 -6.05
C LEU A 381 1.53 -16.10 -5.89
N TYR A 382 2.31 -15.03 -5.78
CA TYR A 382 3.76 -15.14 -5.57
C TYR A 382 4.02 -16.04 -4.36
N GLY A 383 3.34 -15.77 -3.24
CA GLY A 383 3.52 -16.53 -2.01
C GLY A 383 3.23 -18.03 -2.17
N GLU A 384 2.18 -18.39 -2.91
CA GLU A 384 1.88 -19.79 -3.26
C GLU A 384 2.98 -20.42 -4.11
N LEU A 385 3.49 -19.70 -5.12
CA LEU A 385 4.56 -20.18 -5.98
C LEU A 385 5.86 -20.37 -5.19
N ALA A 386 6.18 -19.45 -4.28
CA ALA A 386 7.36 -19.52 -3.43
C ALA A 386 7.22 -20.53 -2.27
N GLY A 387 5.99 -20.94 -1.92
CA GLY A 387 5.73 -21.82 -0.80
C GLY A 387 5.96 -21.17 0.58
N VAL A 388 5.85 -19.85 0.66
CA VAL A 388 6.06 -19.08 1.90
C VAL A 388 4.76 -18.80 2.64
N SER A 389 4.84 -18.54 3.94
CA SER A 389 3.66 -18.15 4.75
C SER A 389 3.26 -16.68 4.49
N THR A 390 2.59 -16.40 3.38
CA THR A 390 2.25 -15.05 2.89
C THR A 390 1.61 -14.16 3.96
N PHE A 391 0.76 -14.70 4.82
CA PHE A 391 -0.13 -13.93 5.70
C PHE A 391 0.41 -13.69 7.11
N THR A 392 1.57 -14.25 7.45
CA THR A 392 2.17 -14.10 8.79
C THR A 392 3.33 -13.11 8.77
N GLN A 393 3.79 -12.69 9.95
CA GLN A 393 4.97 -11.82 10.12
C GLN A 393 5.73 -12.13 11.42
N PRO A 394 6.19 -13.37 11.66
CA PRO A 394 6.73 -13.77 12.97
C PRO A 394 8.00 -12.98 13.37
N ALA A 395 8.82 -12.55 12.40
CA ALA A 395 10.10 -11.89 12.68
C ALA A 395 9.96 -10.51 13.36
N VAL A 396 8.85 -9.79 13.15
CA VAL A 396 8.68 -8.45 13.74
C VAL A 396 8.42 -8.48 15.25
N GLU A 397 7.99 -9.63 15.79
CA GLU A 397 7.70 -9.76 17.22
C GLU A 397 8.95 -9.63 18.08
N TRP A 398 10.13 -9.99 17.55
CA TRP A 398 11.40 -9.82 18.25
C TRP A 398 11.62 -8.35 18.66
N GLY A 399 11.43 -7.42 17.71
CA GLY A 399 11.60 -5.98 17.96
C GLY A 399 10.56 -5.44 18.95
N LYS A 400 9.31 -5.91 18.84
CA LYS A 400 8.22 -5.53 19.76
C LYS A 400 8.51 -5.98 21.19
N ASN A 401 8.97 -7.21 21.37
CA ASN A 401 9.34 -7.75 22.69
C ASN A 401 10.52 -6.99 23.29
N ALA A 402 11.56 -6.72 22.49
CA ALA A 402 12.70 -5.93 22.93
C ALA A 402 12.26 -4.53 23.40
N ALA A 403 11.48 -3.82 22.59
CA ALA A 403 10.97 -2.48 22.93
C ALA A 403 10.11 -2.49 24.19
N ARG A 404 9.19 -3.47 24.32
CA ARG A 404 8.36 -3.64 25.52
C ARG A 404 9.19 -3.88 26.78
N GLY A 405 10.24 -4.71 26.70
CA GLY A 405 11.15 -4.95 27.82
C GLY A 405 11.93 -3.70 28.22
N LEU A 406 12.44 -2.93 27.26
CA LEU A 406 13.11 -1.64 27.53
C LEU A 406 12.21 -0.61 28.22
N LEU A 407 10.90 -0.65 27.94
CA LEU A 407 9.90 0.20 28.56
C LEU A 407 9.41 -0.33 29.92
N GLY A 408 9.98 -1.42 30.43
CA GLY A 408 9.59 -2.03 31.70
C GLY A 408 8.26 -2.81 31.65
N GLY A 409 7.80 -3.17 30.45
CA GLY A 409 6.56 -3.92 30.23
C GLY A 409 6.65 -5.42 30.54
N GLY A 410 7.78 -5.90 31.05
CA GLY A 410 8.04 -7.29 31.42
C GLY A 410 9.49 -7.72 31.17
N ASP A 411 9.83 -8.93 31.62
CA ASP A 411 11.14 -9.53 31.37
C ASP A 411 11.13 -10.25 30.01
N PHE A 412 11.83 -9.68 29.03
CA PHE A 412 11.98 -10.22 27.68
C PHE A 412 13.46 -10.48 27.37
N PRO A 413 13.87 -11.71 26.99
CA PRO A 413 15.25 -12.00 26.61
C PRO A 413 15.77 -11.09 25.47
N GLU A 414 14.88 -10.66 24.58
CA GLU A 414 15.20 -9.75 23.48
C GLU A 414 15.65 -8.37 23.96
N ALA A 415 15.18 -7.92 25.14
CA ALA A 415 15.60 -6.65 25.72
C ALA A 415 17.04 -6.69 26.23
N ASP A 416 17.48 -7.82 26.79
CA ASP A 416 18.88 -8.02 27.23
C ASP A 416 19.85 -7.87 26.06
N ALA A 417 19.50 -8.47 24.91
CA ALA A 417 20.29 -8.43 23.68
C ALA A 417 20.55 -6.99 23.17
N VAL A 418 19.67 -6.03 23.49
CA VAL A 418 19.86 -4.61 23.13
C VAL A 418 21.10 -4.02 23.80
N SER A 419 21.36 -4.43 25.05
CA SER A 419 22.51 -3.97 25.82
C SER A 419 23.80 -4.71 25.43
N GLU A 420 23.69 -5.97 25.01
CA GLU A 420 24.82 -6.86 24.70
C GLU A 420 25.35 -6.71 23.26
N LYS A 421 24.64 -5.97 22.39
CA LYS A 421 25.05 -5.79 21.00
C LYS A 421 26.43 -5.16 20.88
N ARG A 422 27.20 -5.62 19.89
CA ARG A 422 28.54 -5.07 19.58
C ARG A 422 28.42 -3.61 19.17
N ARG A 423 29.32 -2.77 19.69
CA ARG A 423 29.39 -1.35 19.35
C ARG A 423 30.80 -1.01 18.87
N LEU A 424 30.86 -0.30 17.74
CA LEU A 424 32.05 0.39 17.25
C LEU A 424 31.58 1.81 16.89
N GLU A 425 31.78 2.75 17.80
CA GLU A 425 31.41 4.15 17.62
C GLU A 425 32.57 4.89 16.95
N VAL A 426 32.26 5.64 15.89
CA VAL A 426 33.21 6.48 15.16
C VAL A 426 32.82 7.93 15.45
N GLU A 427 33.65 8.63 16.23
CA GLU A 427 33.45 10.03 16.64
C GLU A 427 34.10 11.03 15.68
#